data_AF-A0A0F9DEG9-F1
#
_entry.id   AF-A0A0F9DEG9-F1
#
_cell.length_a   1.000
_cell.length_b   1.000
_cell.length_c   1.000
_cell.angle_alpha   90.00
_cell.angle_beta   90.00
_cell.angle_gamma   90.00
#
_symmetry.space_group_name_H-M   'P 1'
#
loop_
_entity.id
_entity.type
_entity.pdbx_description
1 polymer ?
#
loop_
_entity_poly.entity_id
_entity_poly.type
_entity_poly.pdbx_seq_one_letter_code
_entity_poly.pdbx_strand_id
1 'polypeptide(L)'
;MATDRLNNKAADHLKKKPSVPGKKDKLWLLLKDKFDIGVESRRPFERVWIVSLAFLANNQWTQFNTAAHVLDPIKKPHNKLRCTDNLLLSRWRRQIADLIKTDPTMSVVPSTNDEDDVKAAKVGNDVVKSFWQTNQMKMKLRQMAGWMYGTGNGFIDDRWNPKLGPVEMQKGEDGKDKLVYLGDADCGVWSPFEIYVPFTAMGETDLHSFPWLIKAKRRSLEWIANNYDRGDEVKEESFSATSLSSAALFGAGTEALSAKIPCATIMDFYMQPNKEYPNGLFLTGANGIILQEKEYPLNYYHLEHFKDIDVPGVFWGQATTA
;
A
#
# COMPACT_ATOMS: atom_id res chain seq x y z
N MET A 1 67.13 24.46 19.60
CA MET A 1 65.66 24.57 19.67
C MET A 1 65.07 23.44 18.83
N ALA A 2 64.86 22.28 19.44
CA ALA A 2 64.20 21.14 18.81
C ALA A 2 62.76 21.12 19.32
N THR A 3 61.80 21.37 18.43
CA THR A 3 60.37 21.31 18.74
C THR A 3 59.94 19.85 18.76
N ASP A 4 59.76 19.33 19.97
CA ASP A 4 59.24 18.00 20.24
C ASP A 4 57.80 17.91 19.71
N ARG A 5 57.61 17.17 18.62
CA ARG A 5 56.28 16.97 18.02
C ARG A 5 55.52 15.99 18.92
N LEU A 6 54.68 16.54 19.80
CA LEU A 6 53.70 15.81 20.59
C LEU A 6 52.94 14.81 19.71
N ASN A 7 53.14 13.53 20.01
CA ASN A 7 52.41 12.41 19.44
C ASN A 7 50.90 12.60 19.67
N ASN A 8 50.16 12.91 18.61
CA ASN A 8 48.69 13.08 18.60
C ASN A 8 47.94 11.74 18.80
N LYS A 9 48.30 10.93 19.79
CA LYS A 9 47.54 9.71 20.16
C LYS A 9 46.16 10.04 20.73
N ALA A 10 45.99 11.23 21.34
CA ALA A 10 44.70 11.66 21.89
C ALA A 10 43.64 11.96 20.81
N ALA A 11 44.06 12.43 19.63
CA ALA A 11 43.15 12.74 18.52
C ALA A 11 42.56 11.48 17.85
N ASP A 12 43.29 10.35 17.88
CA ASP A 12 42.81 9.09 17.33
C ASP A 12 41.82 8.35 18.25
N HIS A 13 41.80 8.65 19.55
CA HIS A 13 40.78 8.15 20.48
C HIS A 13 39.45 8.92 20.42
N LEU A 14 39.43 10.10 19.78
CA LEU A 14 38.25 10.95 19.56
C LEU A 14 37.54 10.68 18.22
N LYS A 15 38.15 9.90 17.32
CA LYS A 15 37.44 9.37 16.16
C LYS A 15 36.47 8.30 16.66
N LYS A 16 35.20 8.67 16.79
CA LYS A 16 34.08 7.75 17.00
C LYS A 16 34.30 6.56 16.06
N LYS A 17 34.61 5.38 16.61
CA LYS A 17 34.62 4.13 15.83
C LYS A 17 33.32 4.10 15.02
N PRO A 18 33.33 3.81 13.72
CA PRO A 18 32.09 3.64 12.98
C PRO A 18 31.29 2.57 13.75
N SER A 19 30.15 2.97 14.31
CA SER A 19 29.28 2.05 15.03
C SER A 19 28.94 0.94 14.08
N VAL A 20 29.30 -0.30 14.42
CA VAL A 20 28.84 -1.46 13.65
C VAL A 20 27.32 -1.35 13.59
N PRO A 21 26.71 -1.20 12.39
CA PRO A 21 25.28 -0.98 12.29
C PRO A 21 24.57 -2.15 12.97
N GLY A 22 23.63 -1.83 13.86
CA GLY A 22 22.87 -2.84 14.57
C GLY A 22 22.10 -3.71 13.58
N LYS A 23 21.67 -4.91 14.00
CA LYS A 23 20.87 -5.81 13.15
C LYS A 23 19.68 -5.08 12.50
N LYS A 24 18.99 -4.23 13.29
CA LYS A 24 17.84 -3.44 12.83
C LYS A 24 18.20 -2.37 11.79
N ASP A 25 19.39 -1.76 11.89
CA ASP A 25 19.85 -0.77 10.92
C ASP A 25 20.09 -1.43 9.56
N LYS A 26 20.66 -2.64 9.55
CA LYS A 26 20.84 -3.43 8.32
C LYS A 26 19.50 -3.81 7.68
N LEU A 27 18.52 -4.22 8.50
CA LEU A 27 17.16 -4.53 8.02
C LEU A 27 16.46 -3.29 7.44
N TRP A 28 16.63 -2.13 8.07
CA TRP A 28 16.11 -0.88 7.53
C TRP A 28 16.78 -0.52 6.19
N LEU A 29 18.09 -0.68 6.07
CA LEU A 29 18.80 -0.46 4.81
C LEU A 29 18.31 -1.39 3.70
N LEU A 30 18.05 -2.67 4.01
CA LEU A 30 17.46 -3.63 3.07
C LEU A 30 16.06 -3.19 2.63
N LEU A 31 15.18 -2.86 3.59
CA LEU A 31 13.83 -2.37 3.33
C LEU A 31 13.84 -1.15 2.40
N LYS A 32 14.72 -0.19 2.71
CA LYS A 32 14.86 1.04 1.95
C LYS A 32 15.37 0.79 0.52
N ASP A 33 16.38 -0.07 0.35
CA ASP A 33 16.89 -0.45 -0.98
C ASP A 33 15.76 -1.03 -1.85
N LYS A 34 14.96 -1.96 -1.31
CA LYS A 34 13.83 -2.54 -2.05
C LYS A 34 12.72 -1.54 -2.33
N PHE A 35 12.44 -0.66 -1.38
CA PHE A 35 11.49 0.43 -1.58
C PHE A 35 11.91 1.36 -2.72
N ASP A 36 13.18 1.79 -2.74
CA ASP A 36 13.72 2.69 -3.76
C ASP A 36 13.66 2.04 -5.16
N ILE A 37 14.03 0.76 -5.29
CA ILE A 37 13.86 -0.02 -6.53
C ILE A 37 12.39 -0.05 -6.98
N GLY A 38 11.48 -0.29 -6.04
CA GLY A 38 10.04 -0.32 -6.31
C GLY A 38 9.49 1.04 -6.77
N VAL A 39 9.97 2.14 -6.19
CA VAL A 39 9.59 3.50 -6.59
C VAL A 39 10.05 3.78 -8.02
N GLU A 40 11.27 3.40 -8.37
CA GLU A 40 11.83 3.60 -9.71
C GLU A 40 11.09 2.80 -10.78
N SER A 41 10.81 1.52 -10.52
CA SER A 41 10.13 0.63 -11.47
C SER A 41 8.66 1.02 -11.72
N ARG A 42 8.00 1.63 -10.72
CA ARG A 42 6.61 2.09 -10.81
C ARG A 42 6.48 3.47 -11.47
N ARG A 43 7.48 4.34 -11.31
CA ARG A 43 7.45 5.74 -11.75
C ARG A 43 6.91 5.96 -13.17
N PRO A 44 7.23 5.16 -14.20
CA PRO A 44 6.67 5.34 -15.55
C PRO A 44 5.14 5.22 -15.59
N PHE A 45 4.59 4.24 -14.88
CA PHE A 45 3.15 3.93 -14.81
C PHE A 45 2.41 4.94 -13.92
N GLU A 46 3.04 5.34 -12.82
CA GLU A 46 2.49 6.33 -11.88
C GLU A 46 2.12 7.65 -12.58
N ARG A 47 2.92 8.09 -13.57
CA ARG A 47 2.64 9.28 -14.37
C ARG A 47 1.31 9.16 -15.13
N VAL A 48 1.06 8.00 -15.73
CA VAL A 48 -0.16 7.75 -16.50
C VAL A 48 -1.35 7.76 -15.56
N TRP A 49 -1.26 7.07 -14.42
CA TRP A 49 -2.32 7.01 -13.42
C TRP A 49 -2.69 8.40 -12.88
N ILE A 50 -1.71 9.26 -12.58
CA ILE A 50 -1.94 10.62 -12.10
C ILE A 50 -2.73 11.45 -13.14
N VAL A 51 -2.35 11.34 -14.42
CA VAL A 51 -3.05 12.06 -15.51
C VAL A 51 -4.48 11.52 -15.69
N SER A 52 -4.67 10.20 -15.69
CA SER A 52 -5.99 9.59 -15.79
C SER A 52 -6.91 10.04 -14.64
N LEU A 53 -6.40 10.09 -13.41
CA LEU A 53 -7.15 10.59 -12.25
C LEU A 53 -7.46 12.09 -12.35
N ALA A 54 -6.53 12.91 -12.83
CA ALA A 54 -6.79 14.34 -13.06
C ALA A 54 -7.89 14.55 -14.12
N PHE A 55 -7.90 13.74 -15.19
CA PHE A 55 -8.93 13.81 -16.23
C PHE A 55 -10.30 13.37 -15.71
N LEU A 56 -10.35 12.34 -14.87
CA LEU A 56 -11.58 11.94 -14.16
C LEU A 56 -12.08 13.05 -13.22
N ALA A 57 -11.18 13.79 -12.58
CA ALA A 57 -11.48 14.97 -11.75
C ALA A 57 -11.85 16.22 -12.57
N ASN A 58 -12.10 16.09 -13.87
CA ASN A 58 -12.44 17.19 -14.79
C ASN A 58 -11.29 18.19 -15.04
N ASN A 59 -10.06 17.84 -14.64
CA ASN A 59 -8.86 18.64 -14.82
C ASN A 59 -8.07 18.19 -16.07
N GLN A 60 -8.72 18.29 -17.24
CA GLN A 60 -8.19 17.77 -18.51
C GLN A 60 -7.07 18.61 -19.13
N TRP A 61 -6.96 19.89 -18.76
CA TRP A 61 -5.96 20.80 -19.32
C TRP A 61 -4.63 20.74 -18.57
N THR A 62 -4.18 19.53 -18.28
CA THR A 62 -2.99 19.29 -17.48
C THR A 62 -2.07 18.31 -18.17
N GLN A 63 -0.77 18.48 -17.93
CA GLN A 63 0.27 17.60 -18.44
C GLN A 63 1.20 17.25 -17.30
N PHE A 64 1.62 15.99 -17.24
CA PHE A 64 2.63 15.59 -16.28
C PHE A 64 4.01 16.11 -16.70
N ASN A 65 4.60 16.98 -15.88
CA ASN A 65 5.96 17.45 -16.06
C ASN A 65 6.93 16.42 -15.48
N THR A 66 7.68 15.75 -16.36
CA THR A 66 8.61 14.69 -15.96
C THR A 66 9.78 15.21 -15.15
N ALA A 67 10.23 16.45 -15.34
CA ALA A 67 11.36 17.02 -14.61
C ALA A 67 10.96 17.45 -13.19
N ALA A 68 9.79 18.06 -13.04
CA ALA A 68 9.29 18.51 -11.74
C ALA A 68 8.62 17.38 -10.94
N HIS A 69 8.21 16.29 -11.58
CA HIS A 69 7.30 15.28 -11.02
C HIS A 69 5.97 15.86 -10.52
N VAL A 70 5.45 16.85 -11.25
CA VAL A 70 4.22 17.60 -10.92
C VAL A 70 3.28 17.61 -12.11
N LEU A 71 1.98 17.66 -11.81
CA LEU A 71 0.94 17.91 -12.79
C LEU A 71 0.86 19.41 -13.07
N ASP A 72 1.33 19.84 -14.24
CA ASP A 72 1.34 21.25 -14.64
C ASP A 72 0.09 21.59 -15.49
N PRO A 73 -0.59 22.71 -15.22
CA PRO A 73 -1.65 23.19 -16.08
C PRO A 73 -1.06 23.67 -17.41
N ILE A 74 -1.62 23.18 -18.52
CA ILE A 74 -1.24 23.64 -19.86
C ILE A 74 -1.64 25.11 -19.97
N LYS A 75 -0.68 26.01 -20.26
CA LYS A 75 -0.98 27.45 -20.36
C LYS A 75 -1.97 27.73 -21.49
N LYS A 76 -3.00 28.53 -21.18
CA LYS A 76 -4.04 28.94 -22.12
C LYS A 76 -3.50 30.09 -23.00
N PRO A 77 -3.58 29.99 -24.34
CA PRO A 77 -3.32 31.15 -25.19
C PRO A 77 -4.40 32.22 -24.96
N HIS A 78 -3.98 33.49 -24.84
CA HIS A 78 -4.83 34.60 -24.36
C HIS A 78 -6.17 34.74 -25.10
N ASN A 79 -6.18 34.45 -26.41
CA ASN A 79 -7.32 34.72 -27.30
C ASN A 79 -8.23 33.51 -27.59
N LYS A 80 -8.08 32.37 -26.89
CA LYS A 80 -8.95 31.20 -27.09
C LYS A 80 -9.76 30.91 -25.85
N LEU A 81 -11.03 30.58 -25.97
CA LEU A 81 -11.83 30.05 -24.85
C LEU A 81 -11.48 28.58 -24.61
N ARG A 82 -11.58 28.13 -23.35
CA ARG A 82 -11.50 26.70 -22.98
C ARG A 82 -12.83 26.31 -22.37
N CYS A 83 -13.45 25.29 -22.94
CA CYS A 83 -14.58 24.58 -22.37
C CYS A 83 -14.13 23.14 -22.16
N THR A 84 -14.48 22.55 -21.02
CA THR A 84 -14.15 21.17 -20.69
C THR A 84 -15.45 20.39 -20.62
N ASP A 85 -15.59 19.37 -21.47
CA ASP A 85 -16.66 18.39 -21.38
C ASP A 85 -16.05 17.02 -21.05
N ASN A 86 -16.54 16.39 -19.99
CA ASN A 86 -15.94 15.15 -19.47
C ASN A 86 -16.69 13.92 -19.95
N LEU A 87 -16.36 13.50 -21.17
CA LEU A 87 -16.89 12.27 -21.75
C LEU A 87 -16.35 11.02 -21.05
N LEU A 88 -15.15 11.07 -20.45
CA LEU A 88 -14.54 9.95 -19.75
C LEU A 88 -15.33 9.55 -18.50
N LEU A 89 -15.78 10.54 -17.72
CA LEU A 89 -16.52 10.31 -16.47
C LEU A 89 -17.79 9.48 -16.69
N SER A 90 -18.52 9.74 -17.79
CA SER A 90 -19.74 9.01 -18.11
C SER A 90 -19.47 7.53 -18.40
N ARG A 91 -18.39 7.22 -19.12
CA ARG A 91 -17.97 5.86 -19.48
C ARG A 91 -17.42 5.12 -18.27
N TRP A 92 -16.58 5.78 -17.47
CA TRP A 92 -16.02 5.23 -16.23
C TRP A 92 -17.12 4.84 -15.23
N ARG A 93 -18.12 5.71 -15.03
CA ARG A 93 -19.29 5.39 -14.18
C ARG A 93 -20.07 4.18 -14.68
N ARG A 94 -20.22 4.05 -16.01
CA ARG A 94 -20.91 2.92 -16.62
C ARG A 94 -20.15 1.61 -16.40
N GLN A 95 -18.84 1.58 -16.64
CA GLN A 95 -18.02 0.38 -16.40
C GLN A 95 -18.07 -0.08 -14.94
N ILE A 96 -18.01 0.86 -14.00
CA ILE A 96 -18.17 0.58 -12.56
C ILE A 96 -19.56 0.01 -12.26
N ALA A 97 -20.61 0.61 -12.83
CA ALA A 97 -21.98 0.13 -12.64
C ALA A 97 -22.14 -1.29 -13.21
N ASP A 98 -21.56 -1.57 -14.38
CA ASP A 98 -21.63 -2.87 -15.03
C ASP A 98 -20.89 -3.95 -14.22
N LEU A 99 -19.71 -3.65 -13.66
CA LEU A 99 -18.96 -4.58 -12.82
C LEU A 99 -19.68 -4.90 -11.50
N ILE A 100 -20.29 -3.91 -10.86
CA ILE A 100 -20.97 -4.07 -9.56
C ILE A 100 -22.41 -4.55 -9.72
N LYS A 101 -22.94 -4.61 -10.96
CA LYS A 101 -24.32 -5.00 -11.23
C LYS A 101 -24.64 -6.40 -10.69
N THR A 102 -23.69 -7.31 -10.84
CA THR A 102 -23.80 -8.69 -10.37
C THR A 102 -22.84 -8.89 -9.21
N ASP A 103 -23.39 -9.21 -8.03
CA ASP A 103 -22.56 -9.55 -6.88
C ASP A 103 -21.98 -10.96 -7.08
N PRO A 104 -20.65 -11.16 -6.96
CA PRO A 104 -20.07 -12.49 -7.07
C PRO A 104 -20.49 -13.35 -5.88
N THR A 105 -20.95 -14.57 -6.16
CA THR A 105 -21.34 -15.53 -5.13
C THR A 105 -20.19 -16.51 -4.89
N MET A 106 -19.60 -16.44 -3.71
CA MET A 106 -18.65 -17.45 -3.26
C MET A 106 -19.41 -18.69 -2.78
N SER A 107 -19.04 -19.87 -3.26
CA SER A 107 -19.64 -21.15 -2.86
C SER A 107 -18.57 -22.17 -2.49
N VAL A 108 -18.75 -22.83 -1.36
CA VAL A 108 -17.93 -23.96 -0.91
C VAL A 108 -18.55 -25.25 -1.44
N VAL A 109 -17.77 -26.01 -2.21
CA VAL A 109 -18.16 -27.30 -2.79
C VAL A 109 -17.52 -28.41 -1.94
N PRO A 110 -18.28 -29.43 -1.51
CA PRO A 110 -17.72 -30.55 -0.75
C PRO A 110 -16.74 -31.36 -1.62
N SER A 111 -15.66 -31.83 -1.02
CA SER A 111 -14.66 -32.67 -1.72
C SER A 111 -15.22 -34.05 -2.09
N THR A 112 -16.05 -34.62 -1.21
CA THR A 112 -16.65 -35.95 -1.36
C THR A 112 -18.15 -35.90 -1.06
N ASN A 113 -18.89 -36.95 -1.43
CA ASN A 113 -20.31 -37.09 -1.13
C ASN A 113 -20.59 -37.64 0.29
N ASP A 114 -19.56 -37.77 1.12
CA ASP A 114 -19.72 -38.20 2.50
C ASP A 114 -20.56 -37.17 3.29
N GLU A 115 -21.41 -37.65 4.20
CA GLU A 115 -22.33 -36.77 4.92
C GLU A 115 -21.61 -35.66 5.70
N ASP A 116 -20.44 -35.95 6.22
CA ASP A 116 -19.65 -35.01 7.02
C ASP A 116 -19.06 -33.91 6.15
N ASP A 117 -18.54 -34.24 4.96
CA ASP A 117 -18.06 -33.27 3.97
C ASP A 117 -19.19 -32.35 3.48
N VAL A 118 -20.38 -32.92 3.26
CA VAL A 118 -21.57 -32.16 2.86
C VAL A 118 -22.02 -31.22 3.98
N LYS A 119 -22.00 -31.66 5.24
CA LYS A 119 -22.30 -30.81 6.41
C LYS A 119 -21.26 -29.69 6.55
N ALA A 120 -19.97 -30.01 6.42
CA ALA A 120 -18.88 -29.04 6.48
C ALA A 120 -19.00 -27.98 5.37
N ALA A 121 -19.32 -28.37 4.13
CA ALA A 121 -19.52 -27.45 3.02
C ALA A 121 -20.71 -26.50 3.24
N LYS A 122 -21.80 -26.97 3.88
CA LYS A 122 -22.93 -26.10 4.25
C LYS A 122 -22.51 -25.04 5.27
N VAL A 123 -21.80 -25.45 6.32
CA VAL A 123 -21.26 -24.50 7.32
C VAL A 123 -20.29 -23.52 6.67
N GLY A 124 -19.39 -24.00 5.81
CA GLY A 124 -18.47 -23.15 5.06
C GLY A 124 -19.18 -22.11 4.19
N ASN A 125 -20.27 -22.49 3.52
CA ASN A 125 -21.09 -21.54 2.76
C ASN A 125 -21.70 -20.44 3.65
N ASP A 126 -22.16 -20.79 4.85
CA ASP A 126 -22.73 -19.81 5.77
C ASP A 126 -21.65 -18.88 6.35
N VAL A 127 -20.46 -19.40 6.65
CA VAL A 127 -19.29 -18.60 7.06
C VAL A 127 -18.90 -17.59 5.98
N VAL A 128 -18.80 -18.03 4.72
CA VAL A 128 -18.41 -17.16 3.62
C VAL A 128 -19.47 -16.08 3.33
N LYS A 129 -20.76 -16.42 3.43
CA LYS A 129 -21.85 -15.43 3.33
C LYS A 129 -21.79 -14.42 4.47
N SER A 130 -21.56 -14.89 5.70
CA SER A 130 -21.40 -14.02 6.88
C SER A 130 -20.22 -13.07 6.70
N PHE A 131 -19.07 -13.59 6.24
CA PHE A 131 -17.88 -12.80 5.90
C PHE A 131 -18.21 -11.72 4.87
N TRP A 132 -18.88 -12.07 3.77
CA TRP A 132 -19.25 -11.14 2.71
C TRP A 132 -20.08 -9.96 3.21
N GLN A 133 -21.07 -10.25 4.07
CA GLN A 133 -21.99 -9.26 4.63
C GLN A 133 -21.29 -8.40 5.69
N THR A 134 -20.59 -9.03 6.64
CA THR A 134 -19.91 -8.35 7.76
C THR A 134 -18.83 -7.40 7.25
N ASN A 135 -18.06 -7.83 6.24
CA ASN A 135 -17.00 -7.01 5.66
C ASN A 135 -17.49 -5.99 4.63
N GLN A 136 -18.79 -5.88 4.39
CA GLN A 136 -19.39 -4.94 3.43
C GLN A 136 -18.70 -5.02 2.06
N MET A 137 -18.47 -6.24 1.57
CA MET A 137 -17.64 -6.50 0.38
C MET A 137 -18.14 -5.76 -0.86
N LYS A 138 -19.44 -5.48 -0.97
CA LYS A 138 -20.01 -4.66 -2.06
C LYS A 138 -19.44 -3.24 -2.12
N MET A 139 -19.21 -2.61 -0.97
CA MET A 139 -18.58 -1.29 -0.90
C MET A 139 -17.10 -1.34 -1.28
N LYS A 140 -16.40 -2.38 -0.81
CA LYS A 140 -14.99 -2.62 -1.13
C LYS A 140 -14.80 -2.91 -2.63
N LEU A 141 -15.65 -3.74 -3.23
CA LEU A 141 -15.66 -3.97 -4.68
C LEU A 141 -15.91 -2.69 -5.47
N ARG A 142 -16.83 -1.82 -5.02
CA ARG A 142 -17.02 -0.52 -5.67
C ARG A 142 -15.77 0.35 -5.63
N GLN A 143 -15.07 0.36 -4.51
CA GLN A 143 -13.82 1.10 -4.36
C GLN A 143 -12.71 0.51 -5.25
N MET A 144 -12.57 -0.82 -5.27
CA MET A 144 -11.62 -1.51 -6.14
C MET A 144 -11.91 -1.22 -7.62
N ALA A 145 -13.18 -1.30 -8.04
CA ALA A 145 -13.60 -0.97 -9.41
C ALA A 145 -13.20 0.47 -9.80
N GLY A 146 -13.31 1.41 -8.85
CA GLY A 146 -12.88 2.78 -9.04
C GLY A 146 -11.39 2.90 -9.36
N TRP A 147 -10.54 2.20 -8.61
CA TRP A 147 -9.10 2.13 -8.87
C TRP A 147 -8.80 1.40 -10.18
N MET A 148 -9.42 0.26 -10.41
CA MET A 148 -9.21 -0.58 -11.59
C MET A 148 -9.50 0.18 -12.88
N TYR A 149 -10.67 0.81 -13.04
CA TYR A 149 -10.98 1.56 -14.27
C TYR A 149 -10.32 2.95 -14.33
N GLY A 150 -9.89 3.50 -13.19
CA GLY A 150 -9.23 4.81 -13.12
C GLY A 150 -7.72 4.77 -13.36
N THR A 151 -7.07 3.65 -13.02
CA THR A 151 -5.60 3.49 -13.08
C THR A 151 -5.17 2.20 -13.76
N GLY A 152 -6.10 1.35 -14.17
CA GLY A 152 -5.84 0.03 -14.76
C GLY A 152 -5.64 -1.07 -13.72
N ASN A 153 -5.58 -0.72 -12.43
CA ASN A 153 -5.10 -1.60 -11.36
C ASN A 153 -5.93 -1.40 -10.09
N GLY A 154 -6.37 -2.49 -9.49
CA GLY A 154 -7.02 -2.51 -8.18
C GLY A 154 -6.50 -3.68 -7.36
N PHE A 155 -6.40 -3.50 -6.05
CA PHE A 155 -5.90 -4.55 -5.16
C PHE A 155 -6.86 -4.81 -4.03
N ILE A 156 -7.02 -6.09 -3.70
CA ILE A 156 -7.77 -6.55 -2.52
C ILE A 156 -6.80 -7.31 -1.61
N ASP A 157 -6.80 -6.97 -0.33
CA ASP A 157 -5.96 -7.55 0.73
C ASP A 157 -6.84 -8.31 1.71
N ASP A 158 -6.47 -9.53 2.05
CA ASP A 158 -7.06 -10.34 3.12
C ASP A 158 -6.19 -10.21 4.38
N ARG A 159 -6.76 -9.79 5.50
CA ARG A 159 -5.97 -9.58 6.71
C ARG A 159 -6.71 -9.97 7.96
N TRP A 160 -5.97 -10.45 8.95
CA TRP A 160 -6.50 -10.62 10.30
C TRP A 160 -6.50 -9.27 11.01
N ASN A 161 -7.68 -8.83 11.49
CA ASN A 161 -7.78 -7.63 12.30
C ASN A 161 -8.04 -8.01 13.76
N PRO A 162 -7.07 -7.79 14.68
CA PRO A 162 -7.22 -8.17 16.09
C PRO A 162 -8.23 -7.29 16.84
N LYS A 163 -8.73 -6.20 16.24
CA LYS A 163 -9.69 -5.28 16.86
C LYS A 163 -11.15 -5.53 16.45
N LEU A 164 -11.39 -6.54 15.61
CA LEU A 164 -12.73 -6.93 15.16
C LEU A 164 -13.18 -8.22 15.85
N GLY A 165 -14.41 -8.63 15.58
CA GLY A 165 -14.97 -9.88 16.06
C GLY A 165 -15.63 -9.79 17.44
N PRO A 166 -16.06 -10.95 17.98
CA PRO A 166 -16.70 -11.02 19.27
C PRO A 166 -15.75 -10.60 20.40
N VAL A 167 -16.33 -9.97 21.42
CA VAL A 167 -15.60 -9.44 22.57
C VAL A 167 -15.73 -10.43 23.73
N GLU A 168 -14.60 -10.84 24.28
CA GLU A 168 -14.55 -11.61 25.51
C GLU A 168 -14.07 -10.74 26.67
N MET A 169 -14.66 -10.95 27.85
CA MET A 169 -14.17 -10.35 29.08
C MET A 169 -13.07 -11.26 29.65
N GLN A 170 -11.81 -10.84 29.53
CA GLN A 170 -10.72 -11.52 30.21
C GLN A 170 -10.40 -10.80 31.52
N LYS A 171 -10.32 -11.57 32.61
CA LYS A 171 -9.80 -11.06 33.89
C LYS A 171 -8.31 -10.78 33.71
N GLY A 172 -7.92 -9.50 33.71
CA GLY A 172 -6.51 -9.13 33.70
C GLY A 172 -5.82 -9.57 34.98
N GLU A 173 -4.50 -9.72 34.94
CA GLU A 173 -3.66 -10.04 36.12
C GLU A 173 -3.85 -9.02 37.27
N ASP A 174 -4.27 -7.79 36.96
CA ASP A 174 -4.59 -6.72 37.92
C ASP A 174 -6.01 -6.82 38.54
N GLY A 175 -6.76 -7.89 38.26
CA GLY A 175 -8.13 -8.07 38.75
C GLY A 175 -9.19 -7.15 38.12
N LYS A 176 -8.82 -6.38 37.09
CA LYS A 176 -9.75 -5.57 36.28
C LYS A 176 -10.10 -6.31 34.99
N ASP A 177 -11.40 -6.36 34.69
CA ASP A 177 -11.90 -6.94 33.44
C ASP A 177 -11.42 -6.09 32.25
N LYS A 178 -10.67 -6.70 31.34
CA LYS A 178 -10.28 -6.10 30.07
C LYS A 178 -11.12 -6.70 28.96
N LEU A 179 -11.73 -5.84 28.15
CA LEU A 179 -12.40 -6.24 26.92
C LEU A 179 -11.33 -6.62 25.90
N VAL A 180 -11.27 -7.90 25.54
CA VAL A 180 -10.35 -8.42 24.53
C VAL A 180 -11.17 -8.86 23.33
N TYR A 181 -10.86 -8.29 22.17
CA TYR A 181 -11.42 -8.72 20.90
C TYR A 181 -10.72 -10.01 20.47
N LEU A 182 -11.48 -11.01 20.02
CA LEU A 182 -10.89 -12.25 19.49
C LEU A 182 -10.22 -12.05 18.12
N GLY A 183 -10.55 -10.96 17.43
CA GLY A 183 -10.15 -10.72 16.06
C GLY A 183 -11.12 -11.35 15.06
N ASP A 184 -11.11 -10.83 13.85
CA ASP A 184 -11.85 -11.40 12.72
C ASP A 184 -11.11 -11.14 11.41
N ALA A 185 -11.46 -11.90 10.38
CA ALA A 185 -10.96 -11.71 9.03
C ALA A 185 -11.55 -10.43 8.43
N ASP A 186 -10.69 -9.50 8.04
CA ASP A 186 -11.03 -8.25 7.36
C ASP A 186 -10.46 -8.26 5.94
N CYS A 187 -11.00 -7.39 5.11
CA CYS A 187 -10.58 -7.21 3.73
C CYS A 187 -10.29 -5.73 3.45
N GLY A 188 -9.15 -5.40 2.85
CA GLY A 188 -8.77 -4.03 2.51
C GLY A 188 -8.74 -3.81 1.00
N VAL A 189 -9.05 -2.61 0.54
CA VAL A 189 -8.75 -2.19 -0.84
C VAL A 189 -7.52 -1.31 -0.82
N TRP A 190 -6.57 -1.63 -1.69
CA TRP A 190 -5.32 -0.89 -1.81
C TRP A 190 -5.24 -0.17 -3.14
N SER A 191 -4.67 1.04 -3.10
CA SER A 191 -4.38 1.78 -4.32
C SER A 191 -3.06 1.29 -4.94
N PRO A 192 -2.90 1.37 -6.27
CA PRO A 192 -1.63 1.01 -6.90
C PRO A 192 -0.46 1.91 -6.49
N PHE A 193 -0.73 3.11 -5.96
CA PHE A 193 0.28 4.04 -5.41
C PHE A 193 0.87 3.58 -4.07
N GLU A 194 0.25 2.59 -3.43
CA GLU A 194 0.68 2.05 -2.15
C GLU A 194 1.44 0.72 -2.31
N ILE A 195 1.47 0.15 -3.51
CA ILE A 195 2.09 -1.15 -3.80
C ILE A 195 3.41 -0.96 -4.55
N TYR A 196 4.42 -1.74 -4.16
CA TYR A 196 5.74 -1.74 -4.78
C TYR A 196 6.23 -3.18 -4.99
N VAL A 197 6.72 -3.43 -6.19
CA VAL A 197 7.15 -4.76 -6.68
C VAL A 197 8.56 -4.65 -7.29
N PRO A 198 9.31 -5.76 -7.36
CA PRO A 198 10.70 -5.75 -7.80
C PRO A 198 10.91 -5.33 -9.26
N PHE A 199 10.02 -5.77 -10.13
CA PHE A 199 10.06 -5.44 -11.55
C PHE A 199 8.64 -5.36 -12.09
N THR A 200 8.47 -4.57 -13.16
CA THR A 200 7.16 -4.19 -13.69
C THR A 200 6.97 -4.55 -15.15
N ALA A 201 8.04 -4.91 -15.86
CA ALA A 201 8.02 -5.27 -17.28
C ALA A 201 9.03 -6.38 -17.59
N MET A 202 8.76 -7.16 -18.63
CA MET A 202 9.63 -8.22 -19.19
C MET A 202 10.07 -9.24 -18.13
N GLY A 203 9.13 -9.67 -17.30
CA GLY A 203 9.31 -10.70 -16.27
C GLY A 203 7.99 -11.40 -15.98
N GLU A 204 7.90 -12.08 -14.85
CA GLU A 204 6.65 -12.66 -14.36
C GLU A 204 5.60 -11.56 -14.14
N THR A 205 4.36 -11.87 -14.51
CA THR A 205 3.21 -10.95 -14.43
C THR A 205 2.26 -11.28 -13.30
N ASP A 206 2.49 -12.41 -12.62
CA ASP A 206 1.74 -12.84 -11.45
C ASP A 206 2.34 -12.20 -10.19
N LEU A 207 1.47 -11.76 -9.29
CA LEU A 207 1.88 -11.09 -8.06
C LEU A 207 2.57 -12.07 -7.11
N HIS A 208 2.09 -13.32 -7.04
CA HIS A 208 2.57 -14.31 -6.07
C HIS A 208 3.91 -14.93 -6.46
N SER A 209 4.36 -14.75 -7.70
CA SER A 209 5.64 -15.29 -8.15
C SER A 209 6.82 -14.35 -7.83
N PHE A 210 6.54 -13.08 -7.47
CA PHE A 210 7.59 -12.14 -7.10
C PHE A 210 8.33 -12.57 -5.83
N PRO A 211 9.64 -12.29 -5.72
CA PRO A 211 10.44 -12.61 -4.54
C PRO A 211 10.09 -11.74 -3.33
N TRP A 212 9.63 -10.50 -3.54
CA TRP A 212 9.23 -9.60 -2.48
C TRP A 212 8.13 -8.64 -2.92
N LEU A 213 7.40 -8.10 -1.94
CA LEU A 213 6.32 -7.13 -2.08
C LEU A 213 6.42 -6.10 -0.95
N ILE A 214 6.18 -4.81 -1.23
CA ILE A 214 6.01 -3.79 -0.20
C ILE A 214 4.62 -3.16 -0.33
N LYS A 215 3.89 -3.12 0.80
CA LYS A 215 2.70 -2.31 0.99
C LYS A 215 3.09 -1.08 1.82
N ALA A 216 3.02 0.11 1.24
CA ALA A 216 3.35 1.35 1.94
C ALA A 216 2.13 2.27 2.05
N LYS A 217 1.80 2.69 3.28
CA LYS A 217 0.65 3.55 3.55
C LYS A 217 1.03 4.69 4.49
N ARG A 218 0.56 5.89 4.17
CA ARG A 218 0.70 7.05 5.06
C ARG A 218 -0.27 6.94 6.22
N ARG A 219 0.23 7.09 7.44
CA ARG A 219 -0.56 7.06 8.68
C ARG A 219 -0.13 8.21 9.60
N SER A 220 -1.04 8.64 10.47
CA SER A 220 -0.71 9.63 11.51
C SER A 220 0.22 9.01 12.54
N LEU A 221 1.10 9.82 13.14
CA LEU A 221 2.01 9.34 14.19
C LEU A 221 1.25 8.71 15.37
N GLU A 222 0.10 9.30 15.75
CA GLU A 222 -0.79 8.76 16.78
C GLU A 222 -1.27 7.34 16.44
N TRP A 223 -1.60 7.08 15.18
CA TRP A 223 -2.00 5.73 14.77
C TRP A 223 -0.82 4.76 14.88
N ILE A 224 0.40 5.19 14.55
CA ILE A 224 1.60 4.34 14.64
C ILE A 224 1.89 3.99 16.10
N ALA A 225 1.92 5.00 16.97
CA ALA A 225 2.08 4.85 18.42
C ALA A 225 1.06 3.86 19.02
N ASN A 226 -0.21 3.97 18.62
CA ASN A 226 -1.28 3.12 19.16
C ASN A 226 -1.31 1.68 18.63
N ASN A 227 -0.58 1.35 17.56
CA ASN A 227 -0.61 0.01 16.95
C ASN A 227 0.72 -0.75 17.08
N TYR A 228 1.82 -0.09 17.43
CA TYR A 228 3.14 -0.71 17.54
C TYR A 228 3.86 -0.25 18.81
N ASP A 229 4.49 -1.18 19.52
CA ASP A 229 5.20 -0.89 20.79
C ASP A 229 6.31 0.17 20.65
N ARG A 230 6.95 0.24 19.48
CA ARG A 230 7.99 1.23 19.14
C ARG A 230 7.48 2.38 18.28
N GLY A 231 6.17 2.55 18.18
CA GLY A 231 5.55 3.56 17.35
C GLY A 231 5.87 4.99 17.80
N ASP A 232 6.06 5.21 19.10
CA ASP A 232 6.42 6.50 19.69
C ASP A 232 7.79 7.02 19.26
N GLU A 233 8.69 6.14 18.81
CA GLU A 233 10.02 6.52 18.35
C GLU A 233 9.97 7.15 16.93
N VAL A 234 8.89 6.91 16.18
CA VAL A 234 8.76 7.32 14.77
C VAL A 234 8.52 8.83 14.67
N LYS A 235 9.38 9.50 13.89
CA LYS A 235 9.29 10.94 13.65
C LYS A 235 8.47 11.24 12.40
N GLU A 236 7.97 12.47 12.32
CA GLU A 236 7.29 12.99 11.13
C GLU A 236 8.21 12.93 9.91
N GLU A 237 7.66 12.47 8.78
CA GLU A 237 8.33 12.52 7.47
C GLU A 237 7.92 13.79 6.72
N SER A 238 8.89 14.45 6.10
CA SER A 238 8.58 15.57 5.21
C SER A 238 8.16 15.04 3.84
N PHE A 239 6.93 15.33 3.44
CA PHE A 239 6.41 14.97 2.14
C PHE A 239 6.50 16.16 1.18
N SER A 240 7.11 15.94 0.01
CA SER A 240 6.93 16.86 -1.12
C SER A 240 5.46 16.81 -1.52
N ALA A 241 4.76 17.94 -1.34
CA ALA A 241 3.30 18.06 -1.46
C ALA A 241 2.75 17.91 -2.89
N THR A 242 3.57 17.47 -3.85
CA THR A 242 3.40 17.95 -5.23
C THR A 242 2.94 16.89 -6.23
N SER A 243 3.13 15.57 -6.02
CA SER A 243 2.75 14.59 -7.05
C SER A 243 1.31 14.06 -6.94
N LEU A 244 0.70 14.09 -5.76
CA LEU A 244 -0.63 13.50 -5.47
C LEU A 244 -1.43 14.30 -4.42
N SER A 245 -1.21 15.61 -4.30
CA SER A 245 -2.10 16.39 -3.44
C SER A 245 -3.50 16.47 -4.03
N SER A 246 -4.51 16.49 -3.16
CA SER A 246 -5.88 16.78 -3.55
C SER A 246 -5.97 18.10 -4.33
N ALA A 247 -5.16 19.09 -3.98
CA ALA A 247 -5.03 20.34 -4.72
C ALA A 247 -4.55 20.13 -6.17
N ALA A 248 -3.53 19.29 -6.38
CA ALA A 248 -3.02 18.98 -7.72
C ALA A 248 -4.02 18.18 -8.58
N LEU A 249 -4.71 17.19 -8.00
CA LEU A 249 -5.66 16.34 -8.74
C LEU A 249 -6.99 17.04 -9.01
N PHE A 250 -7.54 17.75 -8.03
CA PHE A 250 -8.88 18.35 -8.10
C PHE A 250 -8.89 19.85 -8.46
N GLY A 251 -7.72 20.43 -8.77
CA GLY A 251 -7.61 21.82 -9.22
C GLY A 251 -8.03 22.88 -8.19
N ALA A 252 -8.10 22.51 -6.91
CA ALA A 252 -8.41 23.44 -5.83
C ALA A 252 -7.22 24.39 -5.61
N GLY A 253 -7.51 25.69 -5.45
CA GLY A 253 -6.51 26.67 -5.04
C GLY A 253 -5.77 26.22 -3.79
N THR A 254 -4.51 26.61 -3.68
CA THR A 254 -3.53 26.28 -2.62
C THR A 254 -3.97 26.55 -1.18
N GLU A 255 -5.20 26.98 -0.93
CA GLU A 255 -5.74 27.43 0.36
C GLU A 255 -6.66 26.44 1.06
N ALA A 256 -6.85 25.21 0.56
CA ALA A 256 -7.34 24.13 1.42
C ALA A 256 -6.19 23.64 2.31
N LEU A 257 -5.81 24.46 3.29
CA LEU A 257 -4.96 24.11 4.42
C LEU A 257 -5.67 23.01 5.21
N SER A 258 -5.52 21.76 4.76
CA SER A 258 -5.67 20.62 5.65
C SER A 258 -4.67 20.85 6.78
N ALA A 259 -5.14 20.82 8.04
CA ALA A 259 -4.26 20.80 9.19
C ALA A 259 -3.15 19.77 8.91
N LYS A 260 -1.87 20.18 9.08
CA LYS A 260 -0.74 19.28 8.91
C LYS A 260 -0.82 18.25 10.03
N ILE A 261 -1.48 17.13 9.75
CA ILE A 261 -1.49 15.99 10.64
C ILE A 261 -0.09 15.37 10.52
N PRO A 262 0.68 15.30 11.62
CA PRO A 262 2.01 14.71 11.57
C PRO A 262 1.86 13.24 11.17
N CYS A 263 2.55 12.87 10.09
CA CYS A 263 2.41 11.56 9.47
C CYS A 263 3.76 10.99 9.05
N ALA A 264 3.79 9.67 8.91
CA ALA A 264 4.93 8.92 8.38
C ALA A 264 4.41 7.80 7.47
N THR A 265 5.27 7.33 6.57
CA THR A 265 4.97 6.19 5.71
C THR A 265 5.33 4.91 6.43
N ILE A 266 4.33 4.07 6.70
CA ILE A 266 4.55 2.71 7.17
C ILE A 266 4.74 1.83 5.95
N MET A 267 5.77 1.00 5.97
CA MET A 267 6.11 0.04 4.93
C MET A 267 6.06 -1.36 5.53
N ASP A 268 5.14 -2.18 5.03
CA ASP A 268 5.07 -3.61 5.29
C ASP A 268 5.78 -4.32 4.13
N PHE A 269 6.93 -4.92 4.41
CA PHE A 269 7.76 -5.66 3.47
C PHE A 269 7.63 -7.15 3.70
N TYR A 270 7.23 -7.83 2.63
CA TYR A 270 7.09 -9.28 2.57
C TYR A 270 8.15 -9.82 1.64
N MET A 271 8.97 -10.73 2.12
CA MET A 271 9.95 -11.45 1.32
C MET A 271 9.68 -12.94 1.45
N GLN A 272 9.51 -13.61 0.31
CA GLN A 272 9.31 -15.04 0.27
C GLN A 272 10.58 -15.79 0.69
N PRO A 273 10.45 -17.05 1.15
CA PRO A 273 11.58 -17.94 1.42
C PRO A 273 12.64 -17.92 0.32
N ASN A 274 13.89 -17.65 0.70
CA ASN A 274 15.03 -17.65 -0.21
C ASN A 274 16.29 -18.20 0.47
N LYS A 275 17.42 -18.24 -0.25
CA LYS A 275 18.68 -18.79 0.26
C LYS A 275 19.22 -18.07 1.50
N GLU A 276 18.98 -16.76 1.60
CA GLU A 276 19.44 -15.92 2.72
C GLU A 276 18.47 -15.98 3.91
N TYR A 277 17.17 -16.13 3.63
CA TYR A 277 16.07 -16.18 4.58
C TYR A 277 15.20 -17.41 4.30
N PRO A 278 15.58 -18.60 4.81
CA PRO A 278 14.88 -19.85 4.52
C PRO A 278 13.41 -19.89 4.93
N ASN A 279 13.02 -19.12 5.95
CA ASN A 279 11.63 -19.00 6.42
C ASN A 279 10.95 -17.71 5.92
N GLY A 280 11.52 -17.06 4.91
CA GLY A 280 11.09 -15.74 4.46
C GLY A 280 11.30 -14.66 5.52
N LEU A 281 10.81 -13.45 5.24
CA LEU A 281 10.96 -12.32 6.14
C LEU A 281 9.78 -11.35 6.00
N PHE A 282 9.21 -10.97 7.13
CA PHE A 282 8.24 -9.89 7.23
C PHE A 282 8.80 -8.77 8.10
N LEU A 283 8.85 -7.55 7.55
CA LEU A 283 9.27 -6.35 8.27
C LEU A 283 8.19 -5.28 8.17
N THR A 284 7.86 -4.65 9.29
CA THR A 284 7.17 -3.35 9.28
C THR A 284 8.14 -2.27 9.71
N GLY A 285 8.33 -1.25 8.88
CA GLY A 285 9.20 -0.12 9.17
C GLY A 285 8.56 1.23 8.89
N ALA A 286 8.98 2.27 9.60
CA ALA A 286 8.60 3.65 9.35
C ALA A 286 9.77 4.60 9.70
N ASN A 287 10.07 5.56 8.83
CA ASN A 287 11.07 6.61 9.02
C ASN A 287 12.37 6.23 9.76
N GLY A 288 13.08 5.19 9.32
CA GLY A 288 14.33 4.75 9.94
C GLY A 288 14.20 3.67 11.01
N ILE A 289 12.98 3.32 11.40
CA ILE A 289 12.71 2.48 12.56
C ILE A 289 11.96 1.22 12.14
N ILE A 290 12.53 0.06 12.47
CA ILE A 290 11.84 -1.22 12.36
C ILE A 290 10.89 -1.38 13.57
N LEU A 291 9.59 -1.43 13.28
CA LEU A 291 8.50 -1.59 14.23
C LEU A 291 8.25 -3.07 14.53
N GLN A 292 8.29 -3.93 13.50
CA GLN A 292 8.02 -5.36 13.64
C GLN A 292 8.96 -6.18 12.75
N GLU A 293 9.41 -7.31 13.26
CA GLU A 293 10.18 -8.34 12.55
C GLU A 293 9.50 -9.69 12.82
N LYS A 294 9.09 -10.40 11.77
CA LYS A 294 8.51 -11.75 11.84
C LYS A 294 9.03 -12.60 10.68
N GLU A 295 8.87 -13.91 10.82
CA GLU A 295 9.07 -14.85 9.70
C GLU A 295 7.86 -14.80 8.75
N TYR A 296 8.09 -15.09 7.48
CA TYR A 296 7.05 -15.14 6.46
C TYR A 296 7.20 -16.43 5.64
N PRO A 297 6.77 -17.57 6.17
CA PRO A 297 7.01 -18.88 5.56
C PRO A 297 6.07 -19.18 4.37
N LEU A 298 5.38 -18.17 3.85
CA LEU A 298 4.40 -18.30 2.78
C LEU A 298 5.03 -17.98 1.42
N ASN A 299 4.62 -18.72 0.40
CA ASN A 299 5.01 -18.51 -1.00
C ASN A 299 3.93 -17.75 -1.80
N TYR A 300 3.01 -17.09 -1.10
CA TYR A 300 1.94 -16.30 -1.69
C TYR A 300 1.70 -15.08 -0.82
N TYR A 301 1.33 -13.95 -1.42
CA TYR A 301 0.97 -12.75 -0.70
C TYR A 301 -0.50 -12.71 -0.31
N HIS A 302 -0.79 -12.06 0.82
CA HIS A 302 -2.14 -11.66 1.19
C HIS A 302 -2.54 -10.39 0.42
N LEU A 303 -2.57 -10.50 -0.91
CA LEU A 303 -2.91 -9.41 -1.81
C LEU A 303 -3.22 -10.00 -3.16
N GLU A 304 -4.35 -9.61 -3.73
CA GLU A 304 -4.81 -10.04 -5.05
C GLU A 304 -4.85 -8.84 -6.00
N HIS A 305 -4.34 -9.02 -7.21
CA HIS A 305 -4.25 -7.98 -8.23
C HIS A 305 -5.34 -8.13 -9.30
N PHE A 306 -6.16 -7.10 -9.43
CA PHE A 306 -7.18 -6.98 -10.47
C PHE A 306 -6.76 -5.94 -11.50
N LYS A 307 -6.78 -6.35 -12.78
CA LYS A 307 -6.42 -5.49 -13.91
C LYS A 307 -7.66 -5.20 -14.77
N ASP A 308 -7.73 -3.99 -15.33
CA ASP A 308 -8.73 -3.65 -16.35
C ASP A 308 -8.34 -4.26 -17.71
N ILE A 309 -7.26 -3.76 -18.31
CA ILE A 309 -6.68 -4.31 -19.55
C ILE A 309 -5.34 -4.95 -19.20
N ASP A 310 -5.23 -6.26 -19.40
CA ASP A 310 -3.97 -6.98 -19.19
C ASP A 310 -3.05 -6.84 -20.41
N VAL A 311 -1.86 -6.29 -20.19
CA VAL A 311 -0.86 -6.06 -21.24
C VAL A 311 0.21 -7.16 -21.14
N PRO A 312 0.40 -7.97 -22.20
CA PRO A 312 1.37 -9.07 -22.16
C PRO A 312 2.79 -8.60 -21.78
N GLY A 313 3.40 -9.30 -20.83
CA GLY A 313 4.76 -9.01 -20.36
C GLY A 313 4.88 -7.79 -19.44
N VAL A 314 3.76 -7.22 -18.98
CA VAL A 314 3.73 -6.09 -18.05
C VAL A 314 2.92 -6.47 -16.81
N PHE A 315 3.47 -6.19 -15.62
CA PHE A 315 2.77 -6.46 -14.37
C PHE A 315 1.53 -5.55 -14.23
N TRP A 316 1.69 -4.24 -14.42
CA TRP A 316 0.60 -3.28 -14.31
C TRP A 316 -0.37 -3.35 -15.50
N GLY A 317 -1.66 -3.39 -15.21
CA GLY A 317 -2.71 -3.23 -16.21
C GLY A 317 -2.83 -1.80 -16.72
N GLN A 318 -3.43 -1.65 -17.89
CA GLN A 318 -3.76 -0.35 -18.48
C GLN A 318 -5.23 0.01 -18.20
N ALA A 319 -5.49 1.28 -17.89
CA ALA A 319 -6.85 1.76 -17.68
C ALA A 319 -7.55 2.03 -19.02
N THR A 320 -8.85 1.77 -19.12
CA THR A 320 -9.68 2.24 -20.23
C THR A 320 -9.67 3.79 -20.34
N THR A 321 -9.37 4.48 -19.23
CA THR A 321 -9.32 5.94 -19.14
C THR A 321 -7.94 6.54 -19.45
N ALA A 322 -6.93 5.70 -19.70
CA ALA A 322 -5.54 6.08 -19.98
C ALA A 322 -5.25 6.11 -21.48
#